data_AF-A0A9W7HDF6-F1
#
_entry.id   AF-A0A9W7HDF6-F1
#
_cell.length_a   1.000
_cell.length_b   1.000
_cell.length_c   1.000
_cell.angle_alpha   90.00
_cell.angle_beta   90.00
_cell.angle_gamma   90.00
#
_symmetry.space_group_name_H-M   'P 1'
#
loop_
_entity.id
_entity.type
_entity.pdbx_description
1 polymer ?
#
loop_
_entity_poly.entity_id
_entity_poly.type
_entity_poly.pdbx_seq_one_letter_code
_entity_poly.pdbx_strand_id
1 'polypeptide(L)'
;MQNQEGVVADGEKECAVSIPISEKECAVSIPISEGDDWANFADDDIMQQQSAIHAEEAKKVPFVGDKEPLSMLAAEYESGSPILLEKIKVLEQQYAAIRRTRGDGNCFFRSFMFSYLEHIFESQDRAEVDRIKGNVEDCRKTLQGLGYADFTFEDFFALFLEQLDCALQGNEVSISQDELILRSRDQSISDYVVMFFRFVTSGEIRKRSEFFEPFILGLTNATVEQFCKSSVEPMGEESDHVHITALSDALGVPIRVVYLDRSSCDVGGVSVNHHDFLPTLGDKSNATSGSTVPVKPFITLLYRPGHYDILYPK
;
A
#
# COMPACT_ATOMS: atom_id res chain seq x y z
N MET A 1 -87.52 -17.42 5.19
CA MET A 1 -86.81 -17.64 3.91
C MET A 1 -85.51 -18.38 4.26
N GLN A 2 -85.42 -19.72 4.30
CA GLN A 2 -86.10 -20.76 3.49
C GLN A 2 -85.93 -20.50 1.98
N ASN A 3 -85.42 -21.40 1.13
CA ASN A 3 -84.89 -22.77 1.22
C ASN A 3 -83.69 -22.86 0.22
N GLN A 4 -82.64 -23.69 0.34
CA GLN A 4 -82.52 -25.15 0.53
C GLN A 4 -82.92 -26.00 -0.70
N GLU A 5 -81.96 -26.81 -1.21
CA GLU A 5 -82.07 -28.15 -1.87
C GLU A 5 -80.81 -28.42 -2.74
N GLY A 6 -80.20 -29.61 -2.81
CA GLY A 6 -80.44 -30.91 -2.15
C GLY A 6 -79.20 -31.84 -2.22
N VAL A 7 -79.03 -32.84 -1.32
CA VAL A 7 -79.44 -34.28 -1.48
C VAL A 7 -78.36 -35.11 -2.21
N VAL A 8 -77.83 -36.29 -1.79
CA VAL A 8 -77.97 -37.22 -0.61
C VAL A 8 -76.66 -38.09 -0.58
N ALA A 9 -75.95 -38.37 0.53
CA ALA A 9 -76.15 -39.30 1.68
C ALA A 9 -75.99 -40.83 1.41
N ASP A 10 -75.02 -41.46 2.09
CA ASP A 10 -74.85 -42.87 2.53
C ASP A 10 -73.37 -43.08 2.95
N GLY A 11 -72.94 -43.98 3.85
CA GLY A 11 -73.65 -44.94 4.69
C GLY A 11 -72.68 -46.06 5.16
N GLU A 12 -72.25 -46.03 6.44
CA GLU A 12 -71.64 -47.11 7.25
C GLU A 12 -70.52 -48.03 6.68
N LYS A 13 -69.38 -48.12 7.40
CA LYS A 13 -69.03 -49.32 8.21
C LYS A 13 -67.68 -49.20 8.95
N GLU A 14 -67.67 -49.68 10.19
CA GLU A 14 -66.46 -49.95 10.96
C GLU A 14 -65.71 -51.16 10.41
N CYS A 15 -64.38 -51.16 10.53
CA CYS A 15 -63.61 -52.39 10.72
C CYS A 15 -62.30 -52.08 11.43
N ALA A 16 -62.23 -52.37 12.73
CA ALA A 16 -61.00 -52.23 13.53
C ALA A 16 -60.08 -53.44 13.30
N VAL A 17 -58.79 -53.18 13.06
CA VAL A 17 -57.73 -54.19 13.19
C VAL A 17 -56.60 -53.59 14.02
N SER A 18 -56.42 -54.13 15.22
CA SER A 18 -55.41 -53.73 16.19
C SER A 18 -54.31 -54.79 16.29
N ILE A 19 -53.04 -54.40 16.18
CA ILE A 19 -51.84 -55.23 16.41
C ILE A 19 -50.85 -54.41 17.27
N PRO A 20 -50.09 -55.01 18.22
CA PRO A 20 -49.92 -54.40 19.53
C PRO A 20 -48.56 -53.74 19.85
N ILE A 21 -48.52 -53.19 21.07
CA ILE A 21 -47.47 -52.47 21.80
C ILE A 21 -46.10 -53.17 21.83
N SER A 22 -45.02 -52.38 21.75
CA SER A 22 -43.80 -52.61 22.53
C SER A 22 -42.96 -51.33 22.64
N GLU A 23 -43.08 -50.61 23.75
CA GLU A 23 -42.08 -49.62 24.16
C GLU A 23 -40.77 -50.34 24.54
N LYS A 24 -39.63 -49.83 24.05
CA LYS A 24 -38.34 -50.02 24.70
C LYS A 24 -37.37 -48.93 24.31
N GLU A 25 -36.97 -48.14 25.29
CA GLU A 25 -36.01 -47.06 25.14
C GLU A 25 -34.63 -47.61 24.77
N CYS A 26 -33.96 -46.94 23.83
CA CYS A 26 -32.51 -46.97 23.68
C CYS A 26 -32.04 -45.54 23.47
N ALA A 27 -31.80 -44.83 24.57
CA ALA A 27 -31.17 -43.51 24.54
C ALA A 27 -29.72 -43.65 24.08
N VAL A 28 -29.44 -43.33 22.81
CA VAL A 28 -28.08 -43.12 22.33
C VAL A 28 -27.70 -41.67 22.63
N SER A 29 -27.14 -41.43 23.81
CA SER A 29 -26.57 -40.15 24.19
C SER A 29 -25.30 -39.88 23.37
N ILE A 30 -25.44 -39.13 22.28
CA ILE A 30 -24.28 -38.48 21.64
C ILE A 30 -23.78 -37.44 22.65
N PRO A 31 -22.51 -37.49 23.09
CA PRO A 31 -21.97 -36.44 23.93
C PRO A 31 -21.84 -35.18 23.10
N ILE A 32 -22.70 -34.19 23.38
CA ILE A 32 -22.49 -32.82 22.93
C ILE A 32 -21.21 -32.35 23.63
N SER A 33 -20.13 -32.16 22.89
CA SER A 33 -18.95 -31.50 23.41
C SER A 33 -19.32 -30.06 23.78
N GLU A 34 -19.06 -29.68 25.02
CA GLU A 34 -19.24 -28.31 25.48
C GLU A 34 -18.35 -27.36 24.66
N GLY A 35 -18.89 -26.20 24.26
CA GLY A 35 -18.10 -25.13 23.63
C GLY A 35 -18.11 -25.10 22.10
N ASP A 36 -19.28 -25.18 21.46
CA ASP A 36 -19.44 -24.74 20.06
C ASP A 36 -19.43 -23.20 20.01
N ASP A 37 -18.26 -22.62 20.25
CA ASP A 37 -18.04 -21.20 20.49
C ASP A 37 -17.92 -20.40 19.18
N TRP A 38 -19.01 -20.39 18.41
CA TRP A 38 -19.16 -19.61 17.18
C TRP A 38 -19.06 -18.09 17.37
N ALA A 39 -18.93 -17.61 18.62
CA ALA A 39 -18.74 -16.21 18.96
C ALA A 39 -17.26 -15.77 19.03
N ASN A 40 -16.31 -16.71 18.86
CA ASN A 40 -14.87 -16.48 19.06
C ASN A 40 -13.98 -16.73 17.84
N PHE A 41 -14.53 -16.74 16.62
CA PHE A 41 -13.73 -16.30 15.47
C PHE A 41 -13.55 -14.80 15.60
N ALA A 42 -12.47 -14.37 16.27
CA ALA A 42 -12.15 -12.96 16.39
C ALA A 42 -11.97 -12.37 15.00
N ASP A 43 -12.46 -11.13 14.79
CA ASP A 43 -12.23 -10.42 13.53
C ASP A 43 -10.72 -10.35 13.20
N ASP A 44 -9.87 -10.33 14.23
CA ASP A 44 -8.40 -10.43 14.16
C ASP A 44 -7.90 -11.72 13.50
N ASP A 45 -8.48 -12.89 13.80
CA ASP A 45 -8.08 -14.17 13.20
C ASP A 45 -8.46 -14.21 11.71
N ILE A 46 -9.61 -13.63 11.36
CA ILE A 46 -10.08 -13.50 9.98
C ILE A 46 -9.19 -12.53 9.20
N MET A 47 -8.84 -11.38 9.79
CA MET A 47 -7.92 -10.40 9.21
C MET A 47 -6.51 -10.97 9.03
N GLN A 48 -5.99 -11.74 9.99
CA GLN A 48 -4.71 -12.46 9.87
C GLN A 48 -4.77 -13.50 8.74
N GLN A 49 -5.85 -14.28 8.64
CA GLN A 49 -6.00 -15.28 7.58
C GLN A 49 -6.07 -14.63 6.20
N GLN A 50 -6.83 -13.54 6.03
CA GLN A 50 -6.89 -12.78 4.78
C GLN A 50 -5.51 -12.21 4.41
N SER A 51 -4.81 -11.60 5.37
CA SER A 51 -3.46 -11.06 5.17
C SER A 51 -2.46 -12.15 4.76
N ALA A 52 -2.52 -13.34 5.37
CA ALA A 52 -1.67 -14.47 5.02
C ALA A 52 -1.95 -15.00 3.60
N ILE A 53 -3.22 -15.07 3.19
CA ILE A 53 -3.61 -15.46 1.82
C ILE A 53 -3.06 -14.43 0.82
N HIS A 54 -3.30 -13.14 1.04
CA HIS A 54 -2.79 -12.08 0.18
C HIS A 54 -1.26 -12.10 0.07
N ALA A 55 -0.54 -12.36 1.17
CA ALA A 55 0.92 -12.47 1.18
C ALA A 55 1.44 -13.68 0.35
N GLU A 56 0.77 -14.84 0.40
CA GLU A 56 1.11 -16.00 -0.43
C GLU A 56 0.80 -15.77 -1.92
N GLU A 57 -0.26 -15.02 -2.24
CA GLU A 57 -0.55 -14.65 -3.62
C GLU A 57 0.42 -13.60 -4.15
N ALA A 58 0.77 -12.61 -3.33
CA ALA A 58 1.74 -11.56 -3.64
C ALA A 58 3.13 -12.14 -4.02
N LYS A 59 3.56 -13.23 -3.37
CA LYS A 59 4.83 -13.93 -3.71
C LYS A 59 4.93 -14.39 -5.17
N LYS A 60 3.80 -14.61 -5.85
CA LYS A 60 3.74 -15.04 -7.27
C LYS A 60 4.06 -13.91 -8.25
N VAL A 61 3.95 -12.65 -7.82
CA VAL A 61 4.23 -11.43 -8.60
C VAL A 61 5.61 -10.90 -8.18
N PRO A 62 6.51 -10.46 -9.08
CA PRO A 62 7.78 -9.85 -8.67
C PRO A 62 7.57 -8.57 -7.84
N PHE A 63 8.51 -8.20 -6.98
CA PHE A 63 8.42 -6.96 -6.16
C PHE A 63 8.17 -5.71 -7.01
N VAL A 64 8.76 -5.68 -8.21
CA VAL A 64 8.63 -4.61 -9.20
C VAL A 64 8.31 -5.26 -10.55
N GLY A 65 7.18 -4.90 -11.15
CA GLY A 65 6.73 -5.41 -12.46
C GLY A 65 7.54 -4.84 -13.64
N ASP A 66 7.14 -5.21 -14.85
CA ASP A 66 7.64 -4.57 -16.08
C ASP A 66 6.81 -3.31 -16.39
N LYS A 67 7.32 -2.45 -17.29
CA LYS A 67 6.55 -1.30 -17.82
C LYS A 67 5.44 -1.83 -18.73
N GLU A 68 4.18 -1.50 -18.42
CA GLU A 68 2.99 -1.92 -19.19
C GLU A 68 2.13 -0.71 -19.60
N PRO A 69 1.34 -0.78 -20.69
CA PRO A 69 0.43 0.29 -21.06
C PRO A 69 -0.76 0.38 -20.10
N LEU A 70 -1.30 1.58 -19.89
CA LEU A 70 -2.45 1.81 -18.99
C LEU A 70 -3.73 1.08 -19.42
N SER A 71 -3.81 0.57 -20.65
CA SER A 71 -4.88 -0.33 -21.08
C SER A 71 -4.92 -1.64 -20.27
N MET A 72 -3.79 -2.10 -19.71
CA MET A 72 -3.76 -3.25 -18.78
C MET A 72 -4.44 -2.92 -17.45
N LEU A 73 -4.28 -1.68 -16.97
CA LEU A 73 -5.01 -1.17 -15.80
C LEU A 73 -6.50 -0.99 -16.10
N ALA A 74 -6.86 -0.56 -17.33
CA ALA A 74 -8.27 -0.48 -17.75
C ALA A 74 -8.95 -1.86 -17.72
N ALA A 75 -8.26 -2.91 -18.16
CA ALA A 75 -8.77 -4.28 -18.20
C ALA A 75 -9.22 -4.81 -16.81
N GLU A 76 -8.54 -4.43 -15.73
CA GLU A 76 -8.93 -4.77 -14.34
C GLU A 76 -10.33 -4.23 -13.96
N TYR A 77 -10.77 -3.14 -14.59
CA TYR A 77 -12.01 -2.44 -14.25
C TYR A 77 -13.11 -2.57 -15.32
N GLU A 78 -12.90 -3.36 -16.39
CA GLU A 78 -13.89 -3.56 -17.47
C GLU A 78 -15.25 -4.05 -16.95
N SER A 79 -15.24 -4.98 -15.99
CA SER A 79 -16.46 -5.47 -15.31
C SER A 79 -16.78 -4.70 -14.02
N GLY A 80 -16.10 -3.57 -13.78
CA GLY A 80 -16.07 -2.84 -12.51
C GLY A 80 -16.80 -1.50 -12.56
N SER A 81 -16.09 -0.41 -12.23
CA SER A 81 -16.67 0.92 -12.08
C SER A 81 -16.47 1.78 -13.34
N PRO A 82 -17.54 2.27 -13.99
CA PRO A 82 -17.42 3.18 -15.13
C PRO A 82 -16.65 4.48 -14.82
N ILE A 83 -16.70 4.95 -13.57
CA ILE A 83 -15.95 6.14 -13.12
C ILE A 83 -14.45 5.87 -13.16
N LEU A 84 -14.01 4.69 -12.71
CA LEU A 84 -12.59 4.32 -12.75
C LEU A 84 -12.10 4.14 -14.19
N LEU A 85 -12.89 3.51 -15.06
CA LEU A 85 -12.57 3.42 -16.49
C LEU A 85 -12.42 4.80 -17.15
N GLU A 86 -13.30 5.76 -16.85
CA GLU A 86 -13.19 7.11 -17.40
C GLU A 86 -11.98 7.87 -16.82
N LYS A 87 -11.66 7.70 -15.52
CA LYS A 87 -10.41 8.22 -14.93
C LYS A 87 -9.18 7.62 -15.61
N ILE A 88 -9.18 6.34 -15.94
CA ILE A 88 -8.06 5.68 -16.63
C ILE A 88 -7.89 6.24 -18.04
N LYS A 89 -8.95 6.52 -18.80
CA LYS A 89 -8.86 7.23 -20.09
C LYS A 89 -8.25 8.63 -19.97
N VAL A 90 -8.50 9.33 -18.86
CA VAL A 90 -7.88 10.65 -18.57
C VAL A 90 -6.41 10.49 -18.17
N LEU A 91 -6.04 9.42 -17.46
CA LEU A 91 -4.64 9.06 -17.20
C LEU A 91 -3.91 8.72 -18.51
N GLU A 92 -4.51 7.92 -19.39
CA GLU A 92 -3.99 7.54 -20.71
C GLU A 92 -3.68 8.73 -21.61
N GLN A 93 -4.23 9.91 -21.34
CA GLN A 93 -3.86 11.13 -22.07
C GLN A 93 -2.52 11.71 -21.60
N GLN A 94 -2.21 11.60 -20.30
CA GLN A 94 -1.06 12.24 -19.64
C GLN A 94 0.12 11.29 -19.38
N TYR A 95 -0.14 9.99 -19.25
CA TYR A 95 0.84 8.97 -18.89
C TYR A 95 1.00 7.93 -20.01
N ALA A 96 2.23 7.50 -20.24
CA ALA A 96 2.61 6.55 -21.29
C ALA A 96 2.51 5.09 -20.81
N ALA A 97 2.90 4.84 -19.56
CA ALA A 97 2.99 3.50 -18.98
C ALA A 97 2.75 3.55 -17.47
N ILE A 98 2.47 2.37 -16.91
CA ILE A 98 2.46 2.06 -15.48
C ILE A 98 3.48 0.94 -15.23
N ARG A 99 4.07 0.88 -14.04
CA ARG A 99 4.85 -0.27 -13.56
C ARG A 99 4.33 -0.64 -12.17
N ARG A 100 3.81 -1.86 -12.05
CA ARG A 100 3.24 -2.37 -10.80
C ARG A 100 4.30 -2.61 -9.75
N THR A 101 3.92 -2.54 -8.48
CA THR A 101 4.70 -3.16 -7.39
C THR A 101 3.91 -4.27 -6.71
N ARG A 102 4.59 -5.12 -5.94
CA ARG A 102 3.92 -6.17 -5.17
C ARG A 102 3.08 -5.55 -4.05
N GLY A 103 1.83 -5.99 -3.92
CA GLY A 103 0.96 -5.69 -2.79
C GLY A 103 1.37 -6.48 -1.53
N ASP A 104 2.52 -6.12 -0.94
CA ASP A 104 3.08 -6.74 0.26
C ASP A 104 3.18 -5.75 1.44
N GLY A 105 2.40 -4.66 1.41
CA GLY A 105 2.45 -3.55 2.36
C GLY A 105 3.63 -2.57 2.15
N ASN A 106 4.67 -2.95 1.41
CA ASN A 106 5.83 -2.08 1.15
C ASN A 106 5.72 -1.28 -0.17
N CYS A 107 4.60 -1.39 -0.88
CA CYS A 107 4.40 -0.87 -2.24
C CYS A 107 4.78 0.62 -2.42
N PHE A 108 4.53 1.49 -1.44
CA PHE A 108 5.00 2.89 -1.48
C PHE A 108 6.53 2.99 -1.53
N PHE A 109 7.22 2.45 -0.53
CA PHE A 109 8.68 2.47 -0.45
C PHE A 109 9.33 1.74 -1.63
N ARG A 110 8.74 0.62 -2.08
CA ARG A 110 9.15 -0.15 -3.25
C ARG A 110 9.02 0.66 -4.55
N SER A 111 7.93 1.40 -4.70
CA SER A 111 7.69 2.28 -5.85
C SER A 111 8.63 3.48 -5.86
N PHE A 112 8.81 4.12 -4.70
CA PHE A 112 9.76 5.23 -4.53
C PHE A 112 11.20 4.77 -4.83
N MET A 113 11.63 3.64 -4.26
CA MET A 113 12.94 3.02 -4.52
C MET A 113 13.23 2.92 -6.01
N PHE A 114 12.36 2.21 -6.73
CA PHE A 114 12.60 1.93 -8.14
C PHE A 114 12.47 3.21 -8.99
N SER A 115 11.46 4.04 -8.75
CA SER A 115 11.27 5.29 -9.50
C SER A 115 12.42 6.28 -9.30
N TYR A 116 13.02 6.34 -8.11
CA TYR A 116 14.17 7.20 -7.83
C TYR A 116 15.43 6.66 -8.49
N LEU A 117 15.75 5.37 -8.32
CA LEU A 117 16.94 4.76 -8.93
C LEU A 117 16.86 4.72 -10.47
N GLU A 118 15.69 4.45 -11.04
CA GLU A 118 15.47 4.53 -12.50
C GLU A 118 15.61 5.98 -13.00
N HIS A 119 15.14 6.98 -12.23
CA HIS A 119 15.37 8.39 -12.57
C HIS A 119 16.86 8.77 -12.58
N ILE A 120 17.64 8.37 -11.57
CA ILE A 120 19.10 8.61 -11.56
C ILE A 120 19.79 7.86 -12.70
N PHE A 121 19.36 6.63 -13.00
CA PHE A 121 19.88 5.84 -14.12
C PHE A 121 19.61 6.51 -15.48
N GLU A 122 18.40 7.02 -15.72
CA GLU A 122 18.01 7.66 -16.98
C GLU A 122 18.56 9.10 -17.12
N SER A 123 18.62 9.87 -16.03
CA SER A 123 19.09 11.28 -16.04
C SER A 123 20.60 11.45 -15.94
N GLN A 124 21.28 10.51 -15.27
CA GLN A 124 22.69 10.61 -14.87
C GLN A 124 23.01 11.88 -14.04
N ASP A 125 22.04 12.38 -13.28
CA ASP A 125 22.19 13.59 -12.47
C ASP A 125 23.08 13.34 -11.22
N ARG A 126 24.37 13.62 -11.39
CA ARG A 126 25.36 13.54 -10.30
C ARG A 126 25.14 14.59 -9.22
N ALA A 127 24.56 15.75 -9.54
CA ALA A 127 24.31 16.79 -8.56
C ALA A 127 23.17 16.39 -7.60
N GLU A 128 22.13 15.73 -8.13
CA GLU A 128 21.08 15.11 -7.31
C GLU A 128 21.61 13.96 -6.46
N VAL A 129 22.53 13.13 -6.99
CA VAL A 129 23.21 12.09 -6.20
C VAL A 129 24.03 12.68 -5.05
N ASP A 130 24.86 13.69 -5.31
CA ASP A 130 25.64 14.36 -4.26
C ASP A 130 24.74 15.03 -3.22
N ARG A 131 23.62 15.65 -3.65
CA ARG A 131 22.62 16.26 -2.77
C ARG A 131 21.94 15.23 -1.87
N ILE A 132 21.42 14.13 -2.42
CA ILE A 132 20.74 13.13 -1.60
C ILE A 132 21.72 12.44 -0.65
N LYS A 133 22.99 12.20 -1.05
CA LYS A 133 24.02 11.65 -0.14
C LYS A 133 24.22 12.53 1.10
N GLY A 134 24.20 13.86 0.94
CA GLY A 134 24.19 14.79 2.07
C GLY A 134 22.97 14.60 2.98
N ASN A 135 21.77 14.51 2.41
CA ASN A 135 20.54 14.29 3.17
C ASN A 135 20.51 12.91 3.87
N VAL A 136 21.03 11.85 3.25
CA VAL A 136 21.17 10.51 3.86
C VAL A 136 22.06 10.57 5.11
N GLU A 137 23.16 11.30 5.04
CA GLU A 137 24.06 11.48 6.18
C GLU A 137 23.42 12.30 7.32
N ASP A 138 22.57 13.29 7.00
CA ASP A 138 21.80 14.01 8.02
C ASP A 138 20.63 13.18 8.60
N CYS A 139 20.08 12.23 7.83
CA CYS A 139 19.14 11.24 8.34
C CYS A 139 19.82 10.25 9.31
N ARG A 140 21.05 9.81 9.00
CA ARG A 140 21.88 8.99 9.91
C ARG A 140 22.10 9.70 11.25
N LYS A 141 22.55 10.96 11.22
CA LYS A 141 22.73 11.79 12.44
C LYS A 141 21.43 11.98 13.21
N THR A 142 20.30 12.09 12.51
CA THR A 142 18.97 12.19 13.13
C THR A 142 18.65 10.92 13.94
N LEU A 143 18.87 9.72 13.38
CA LEU A 143 18.67 8.46 14.10
C LEU A 143 19.62 8.30 15.28
N GLN A 144 20.90 8.66 15.13
CA GLN A 144 21.87 8.68 16.24
C GLN A 144 21.41 9.63 17.37
N GLY A 145 20.95 10.83 17.03
CA GLY A 145 20.41 11.80 18.00
C GLY A 145 19.12 11.34 18.69
N LEU A 146 18.34 10.45 18.06
CA LEU A 146 17.17 9.78 18.64
C LEU A 146 17.52 8.51 19.45
N GLY A 147 18.80 8.17 19.57
CA GLY A 147 19.29 7.05 20.38
C GLY A 147 19.31 5.68 19.70
N TYR A 148 19.17 5.60 18.37
CA TYR A 148 19.44 4.35 17.65
C TYR A 148 20.96 4.11 17.61
N ALA A 149 21.38 2.87 17.86
CA ALA A 149 22.79 2.48 17.72
C ALA A 149 23.11 2.14 16.27
N ASP A 150 24.28 2.55 15.77
CA ASP A 150 24.65 2.47 14.35
C ASP A 150 24.44 1.08 13.73
N PHE A 151 24.88 0.01 14.43
CA PHE A 151 24.72 -1.38 14.00
C PHE A 151 23.26 -1.84 13.77
N THR A 152 22.26 -1.06 14.19
CA THR A 152 20.84 -1.37 13.96
C THR A 152 20.32 -0.91 12.60
N PHE A 153 21.06 -0.02 11.90
CA PHE A 153 20.62 0.53 10.62
C PHE A 153 21.74 0.76 9.59
N GLU A 154 23.03 0.65 9.96
CA GLU A 154 24.16 1.02 9.10
C GLU A 154 24.19 0.27 7.76
N ASP A 155 23.91 -1.04 7.76
CA ASP A 155 23.86 -1.87 6.55
C ASP A 155 22.78 -1.41 5.56
N PHE A 156 21.60 -0.99 6.04
CA PHE A 156 20.53 -0.49 5.18
C PHE A 156 20.94 0.81 4.48
N PHE A 157 21.60 1.72 5.22
CA PHE A 157 22.13 2.97 4.68
C PHE A 157 23.26 2.71 3.68
N ALA A 158 24.18 1.80 3.99
CA ALA A 158 25.28 1.42 3.10
C ALA A 158 24.76 0.84 1.78
N LEU A 159 23.78 -0.07 1.83
CA LEU A 159 23.25 -0.73 0.64
C LEU A 159 22.48 0.24 -0.27
N PHE A 160 21.70 1.18 0.28
CA PHE A 160 21.04 2.21 -0.54
C PHE A 160 22.07 3.10 -1.25
N LEU A 161 23.13 3.52 -0.55
CA LEU A 161 24.21 4.31 -1.13
C LEU A 161 24.95 3.54 -2.25
N GLU A 162 25.16 2.23 -2.08
CA GLU A 162 25.70 1.37 -3.14
C GLU A 162 24.78 1.34 -4.37
N GLN A 163 23.47 1.12 -4.20
CA GLN A 163 22.54 1.07 -5.35
C GLN A 163 22.48 2.41 -6.10
N LEU A 164 22.62 3.53 -5.37
CA LEU A 164 22.71 4.87 -5.95
C LEU A 164 23.99 5.07 -6.78
N ASP A 165 25.14 4.59 -6.28
CA ASP A 165 26.41 4.66 -7.02
C ASP A 165 26.48 3.69 -8.21
N CYS A 166 25.79 2.56 -8.14
CA CYS A 166 25.61 1.62 -9.25
C CYS A 166 24.73 2.20 -10.37
N ALA A 167 23.75 3.04 -10.06
CA ALA A 167 22.88 3.68 -11.06
C ALA A 167 23.61 4.70 -11.95
N LEU A 168 24.74 5.27 -11.47
CA LEU A 168 25.58 6.18 -12.23
C LEU A 168 26.55 5.42 -13.17
N GLN A 169 26.47 5.74 -14.46
CA GLN A 169 27.31 5.18 -15.52
C GLN A 169 28.73 5.75 -15.48
N GLY A 170 29.71 4.94 -15.87
CA GLY A 170 31.14 5.33 -15.89
C GLY A 170 31.86 5.21 -14.54
N ASN A 171 31.18 4.68 -13.52
CA ASN A 171 31.80 4.18 -12.29
C ASN A 171 32.23 2.71 -12.50
N GLU A 172 33.24 2.20 -11.77
CA GLU A 172 33.64 0.77 -11.87
C GLU A 172 32.52 -0.22 -11.48
N VAL A 173 31.54 0.26 -10.71
CA VAL A 173 30.38 -0.51 -10.21
C VAL A 173 29.09 -0.25 -10.98
N SER A 174 29.12 0.45 -12.12
CA SER A 174 27.92 0.80 -12.87
C SER A 174 27.17 -0.42 -13.41
N ILE A 175 25.85 -0.46 -13.23
CA ILE A 175 25.00 -1.57 -13.67
C ILE A 175 24.25 -1.29 -14.98
N SER A 176 23.65 -2.31 -15.58
CA SER A 176 22.70 -2.16 -16.70
C SER A 176 21.27 -1.91 -16.19
N GLN A 177 20.35 -1.52 -17.09
CA GLN A 177 18.94 -1.35 -16.74
C GLN A 177 18.28 -2.68 -16.32
N ASP A 178 18.65 -3.78 -16.96
CA ASP A 178 18.17 -5.12 -16.60
C ASP A 178 18.66 -5.55 -15.21
N GLU A 179 19.91 -5.24 -14.87
CA GLU A 179 20.49 -5.49 -13.55
C GLU A 179 19.83 -4.61 -12.47
N LEU A 180 19.51 -3.34 -12.77
CA LEU A 180 18.73 -2.49 -11.85
C LEU A 180 17.35 -3.10 -11.54
N ILE A 181 16.67 -3.63 -12.55
CA ILE A 181 15.39 -4.35 -12.39
C ILE A 181 15.60 -5.64 -11.59
N LEU A 182 16.65 -6.41 -11.88
CA LEU A 182 16.95 -7.66 -11.19
C LEU A 182 17.24 -7.43 -9.69
N ARG A 183 18.08 -6.46 -9.34
CA ARG A 183 18.37 -6.09 -7.95
C ARG A 183 17.13 -5.57 -7.21
N SER A 184 16.28 -4.82 -7.90
CA SER A 184 15.00 -4.34 -7.32
C SER A 184 13.98 -5.46 -7.11
N ARG A 185 14.17 -6.62 -7.76
CA ARG A 185 13.41 -7.87 -7.59
C ARG A 185 14.09 -8.87 -6.64
N ASP A 186 15.39 -8.71 -6.34
CA ASP A 186 16.07 -9.51 -5.35
C ASP A 186 15.57 -9.17 -3.95
N GLN A 187 15.27 -10.18 -3.13
CA GLN A 187 14.70 -9.95 -1.82
C GLN A 187 15.69 -9.28 -0.86
N SER A 188 16.95 -9.71 -0.87
CA SER A 188 17.95 -9.18 0.07
C SER A 188 18.24 -7.70 -0.20
N ILE A 189 18.34 -7.30 -1.47
CA ILE A 189 18.57 -5.90 -1.84
C ILE A 189 17.30 -5.06 -1.64
N SER A 190 16.18 -5.53 -2.19
CA SER A 190 14.93 -4.76 -2.21
C SER A 190 14.35 -4.54 -0.80
N ASP A 191 14.35 -5.55 0.07
CA ASP A 191 13.85 -5.41 1.44
C ASP A 191 14.79 -4.55 2.32
N TYR A 192 16.11 -4.63 2.14
CA TYR A 192 17.07 -3.78 2.88
C TYR A 192 16.94 -2.29 2.49
N VAL A 193 16.74 -1.99 1.21
CA VAL A 193 16.53 -0.61 0.76
C VAL A 193 15.14 -0.08 1.18
N VAL A 194 14.11 -0.93 1.26
CA VAL A 194 12.84 -0.56 1.92
C VAL A 194 13.06 -0.26 3.40
N MET A 195 13.82 -1.08 4.13
CA MET A 195 14.14 -0.83 5.55
C MET A 195 14.88 0.50 5.74
N PHE A 196 15.81 0.85 4.86
CA PHE A 196 16.45 2.17 4.86
C PHE A 196 15.40 3.30 4.82
N PHE A 197 14.44 3.25 3.89
CA PHE A 197 13.40 4.26 3.80
C PHE A 197 12.46 4.28 5.01
N ARG A 198 12.14 3.11 5.60
CA ARG A 198 11.36 3.00 6.85
C ARG A 198 12.08 3.67 8.03
N PHE A 199 13.38 3.44 8.18
CA PHE A 199 14.20 4.11 9.21
C PHE A 199 14.30 5.63 9.00
N VAL A 200 14.54 6.09 7.77
CA VAL A 200 14.54 7.53 7.43
C VAL A 200 13.20 8.18 7.77
N THR A 201 12.10 7.53 7.41
CA THR A 201 10.73 7.99 7.67
C THR A 201 10.45 8.08 9.18
N SER A 202 10.77 7.03 9.95
CA SER A 202 10.64 7.03 11.42
C SER A 202 11.47 8.14 12.07
N GLY A 203 12.73 8.31 11.64
CA GLY A 203 13.62 9.34 12.14
C GLY A 203 13.08 10.76 11.93
N GLU A 204 12.58 11.07 10.72
CA GLU A 204 12.04 12.38 10.42
C GLU A 204 10.70 12.65 11.12
N ILE A 205 9.82 11.65 11.25
CA ILE A 205 8.58 11.75 12.02
C ILE A 205 8.89 12.06 13.50
N ARG A 206 9.82 11.32 14.12
CA ARG A 206 10.19 11.52 15.53
C ARG A 206 10.89 12.86 15.76
N LYS A 207 11.73 13.31 14.81
CA LYS A 207 12.41 14.62 14.84
C LYS A 207 11.44 15.80 14.76
N ARG A 208 10.29 15.64 14.09
CA ARG A 208 9.20 16.63 14.01
C ARG A 208 7.93 16.14 14.73
N SER A 209 8.09 15.52 15.90
CA SER A 209 6.98 14.93 16.67
C SER A 209 5.80 15.89 16.85
N GLU A 210 6.03 17.12 17.31
CA GLU A 210 5.00 18.15 17.53
C GLU A 210 4.17 18.48 16.26
N PHE A 211 4.78 18.36 15.07
CA PHE A 211 4.10 18.58 13.80
C PHE A 211 3.27 17.37 13.37
N PHE A 212 3.79 16.15 13.56
CA PHE A 212 3.11 14.92 13.13
C PHE A 212 2.07 14.38 14.13
N GLU A 213 2.22 14.69 15.43
CA GLU A 213 1.35 14.25 16.52
C GLU A 213 -0.16 14.42 16.25
N PRO A 214 -0.71 15.60 15.85
CA PRO A 214 -2.15 15.74 15.63
C PRO A 214 -2.67 14.87 14.48
N PHE A 215 -1.85 14.60 13.46
CA PHE A 215 -2.23 13.73 12.35
C PHE A 215 -2.19 12.25 12.77
N ILE A 216 -1.15 11.84 13.48
CA ILE A 216 -1.00 10.47 13.99
C ILE A 216 -2.12 10.13 14.99
N LEU A 217 -2.43 11.04 15.91
CA LEU A 217 -3.53 10.87 16.87
C LEU A 217 -4.88 10.72 16.15
N GLY A 218 -5.10 11.48 15.07
CA GLY A 218 -6.31 11.36 14.25
C GLY A 218 -6.41 10.08 13.42
N LEU A 219 -5.29 9.44 13.08
CA LEU A 219 -5.24 8.20 12.29
C LEU A 219 -5.33 6.93 13.15
N THR A 220 -4.56 6.86 14.24
CA THR A 220 -4.38 5.61 15.02
C THR A 220 -4.64 5.76 16.51
N ASN A 221 -4.91 6.99 16.99
CA ASN A 221 -5.06 7.31 18.42
C ASN A 221 -3.84 6.87 19.28
N ALA A 222 -2.67 6.78 18.68
CA ALA A 222 -1.41 6.39 19.30
C ALA A 222 -0.45 7.58 19.45
N THR A 223 0.60 7.44 20.26
CA THR A 223 1.70 8.44 20.29
C THR A 223 2.57 8.33 19.05
N VAL A 224 3.32 9.40 18.75
CA VAL A 224 4.30 9.43 17.65
C VAL A 224 5.31 8.27 17.73
N GLU A 225 5.79 7.94 18.94
CA GLU A 225 6.73 6.84 19.15
C GLU A 225 6.08 5.46 18.91
N GLN A 226 4.84 5.26 19.40
CA GLN A 226 4.09 4.04 19.17
C GLN A 226 3.83 3.82 17.68
N PHE A 227 3.33 4.84 16.98
CA PHE A 227 3.08 4.80 15.54
C PHE A 227 4.35 4.46 14.74
N CYS A 228 5.48 5.08 15.06
CA CYS A 228 6.75 4.74 14.39
C CYS A 228 7.15 3.28 14.60
N LYS A 229 6.93 2.73 15.82
CA LYS A 229 7.28 1.35 16.17
C LYS A 229 6.30 0.30 15.64
N SER A 230 5.02 0.64 15.49
CA SER A 230 3.98 -0.30 15.02
C SER A 230 3.78 -0.25 13.52
N SER A 231 3.92 0.92 12.88
CA SER A 231 3.34 1.18 11.56
C SER A 231 4.29 1.86 10.57
N VAL A 232 5.50 2.24 10.99
CA VAL A 232 6.53 2.81 10.10
C VAL A 232 7.73 1.88 9.94
N GLU A 233 8.35 1.50 11.06
CA GLU A 233 9.55 0.65 11.09
C GLU A 233 9.34 -0.80 10.64
N PRO A 234 8.23 -1.50 10.98
CA PRO A 234 8.05 -2.89 10.58
C PRO A 234 7.83 -3.06 9.07
N MET A 235 8.38 -4.13 8.50
CA MET A 235 8.11 -4.54 7.12
C MET A 235 6.65 -4.99 6.97
N GLY A 236 6.04 -4.66 5.84
CA GLY A 236 4.65 -5.02 5.54
C GLY A 236 3.59 -4.03 6.04
N GLU A 237 3.97 -3.00 6.80
CA GLU A 237 3.04 -1.95 7.22
C GLU A 237 2.79 -0.95 6.09
N GLU A 238 1.51 -0.71 5.76
CA GLU A 238 1.09 0.18 4.67
C GLU A 238 1.47 1.64 4.92
N SER A 239 1.62 2.41 3.83
CA SER A 239 2.05 3.82 3.89
C SER A 239 0.94 4.78 3.47
N ASP A 240 0.65 5.74 4.34
CA ASP A 240 -0.27 6.86 4.12
C ASP A 240 0.47 8.22 4.08
N HIS A 241 -0.26 9.33 3.86
CA HIS A 241 0.22 10.71 3.75
C HIS A 241 1.34 11.11 4.73
N VAL A 242 1.30 10.65 5.98
CA VAL A 242 2.35 10.90 6.99
C VAL A 242 3.72 10.37 6.54
N HIS A 243 3.76 9.14 6.03
CA HIS A 243 4.97 8.48 5.54
C HIS A 243 5.53 9.20 4.32
N ILE A 244 4.67 9.54 3.36
CA ILE A 244 5.06 10.21 2.11
C ILE A 244 5.64 11.59 2.40
N THR A 245 4.99 12.35 3.29
CA THR A 245 5.45 13.69 3.70
C THR A 245 6.81 13.61 4.38
N ALA A 246 6.96 12.72 5.36
CA ALA A 246 8.21 12.56 6.10
C ALA A 246 9.38 12.09 5.19
N LEU A 247 9.15 11.10 4.31
CA LEU A 247 10.18 10.63 3.39
C LEU A 247 10.59 11.71 2.38
N SER A 248 9.61 12.42 1.79
CA SER A 248 9.83 13.52 0.85
C SER A 248 10.64 14.66 1.47
N ASP A 249 10.27 15.11 2.67
CA ASP A 249 11.00 16.13 3.41
C ASP A 249 12.43 15.68 3.77
N ALA A 250 12.59 14.45 4.29
CA ALA A 250 13.88 13.92 4.75
C ALA A 250 14.90 13.79 3.61
N LEU A 251 14.50 13.20 2.48
CA LEU A 251 15.38 13.00 1.33
C LEU A 251 15.45 14.21 0.40
N GLY A 252 14.55 15.19 0.58
CA GLY A 252 14.46 16.35 -0.30
C GLY A 252 13.99 16.02 -1.70
N VAL A 253 13.20 14.95 -1.87
CA VAL A 253 12.73 14.43 -3.16
C VAL A 253 11.23 14.72 -3.33
N PRO A 254 10.82 15.48 -4.36
CA PRO A 254 9.40 15.79 -4.61
C PRO A 254 8.67 14.59 -5.22
N ILE A 255 7.49 14.26 -4.67
CA ILE A 255 6.67 13.10 -5.08
C ILE A 255 5.29 13.58 -5.49
N ARG A 256 4.81 13.18 -6.67
CA ARG A 256 3.40 13.32 -7.07
C ARG A 256 2.67 12.01 -6.80
N VAL A 257 1.54 12.07 -6.10
CA VAL A 257 0.60 10.94 -5.98
C VAL A 257 -0.68 11.26 -6.74
N VAL A 258 -1.09 10.38 -7.64
CA VAL A 258 -2.26 10.51 -8.50
C VAL A 258 -3.33 9.52 -8.03
N TYR A 259 -4.53 9.99 -7.70
CA TYR A 259 -5.54 9.20 -7.00
C TYR A 259 -6.55 8.59 -7.98
N LEU A 260 -6.57 7.27 -8.08
CA LEU A 260 -7.56 6.50 -8.83
C LEU A 260 -8.60 5.91 -7.87
N ASP A 261 -9.55 6.75 -7.51
CA ASP A 261 -10.65 6.47 -6.59
C ASP A 261 -12.02 6.71 -7.26
N ARG A 262 -13.11 6.34 -6.59
CA ARG A 262 -14.47 6.49 -7.13
C ARG A 262 -15.07 7.89 -6.96
N SER A 263 -14.33 8.87 -6.43
CA SER A 263 -14.82 10.25 -6.36
C SER A 263 -15.12 10.82 -7.75
N SER A 264 -16.17 11.62 -7.83
CA SER A 264 -16.55 12.37 -9.03
C SER A 264 -16.97 13.77 -8.62
N CYS A 265 -16.60 14.77 -9.41
CA CYS A 265 -17.09 16.13 -9.21
C CYS A 265 -18.41 16.29 -9.97
N ASP A 266 -19.52 16.45 -9.25
CA ASP A 266 -20.90 16.48 -9.80
C ASP A 266 -21.17 17.57 -10.86
N VAL A 267 -20.22 18.49 -11.05
CA VAL A 267 -20.38 19.72 -11.86
C VAL A 267 -19.38 19.81 -13.02
N GLY A 268 -18.43 18.88 -13.15
CA GLY A 268 -17.20 19.13 -13.93
C GLY A 268 -16.57 17.94 -14.66
N GLY A 269 -17.35 16.94 -15.07
CA GLY A 269 -16.82 15.75 -15.75
C GLY A 269 -15.97 14.86 -14.84
N VAL A 270 -15.24 13.91 -15.43
CA VAL A 270 -14.33 13.03 -14.69
C VAL A 270 -12.91 13.61 -14.74
N SER A 271 -12.41 14.05 -13.60
CA SER A 271 -11.02 14.47 -13.41
C SER A 271 -10.25 13.45 -12.57
N VAL A 272 -8.92 13.42 -12.71
CA VAL A 272 -8.05 12.63 -11.84
C VAL A 272 -7.27 13.58 -10.94
N ASN A 273 -7.47 13.43 -9.64
CA ASN A 273 -6.87 14.30 -8.64
C ASN A 273 -5.42 13.86 -8.37
N HIS A 274 -4.57 14.80 -7.99
CA HIS A 274 -3.22 14.50 -7.53
C HIS A 274 -2.83 15.41 -6.36
N HIS A 275 -1.85 14.95 -5.58
CA HIS A 275 -1.22 15.70 -4.51
C HIS A 275 0.30 15.70 -4.74
N ASP A 276 0.91 16.88 -4.69
CA ASP A 276 2.36 17.05 -4.79
C ASP A 276 2.93 17.23 -3.38
N PHE A 277 3.73 16.26 -2.94
CA PHE A 277 4.53 16.32 -1.73
C PHE A 277 5.85 17.01 -2.10
N LEU A 278 5.99 18.26 -1.68
CA LEU A 278 7.15 19.11 -1.98
C LEU A 278 8.00 19.30 -0.72
N PRO A 279 9.32 19.07 -0.77
CA PRO A 279 10.17 19.17 0.41
C PRO A 279 10.25 20.59 0.99
N THR A 280 9.92 20.73 2.26
CA THR A 280 9.90 22.00 3.01
C THR A 280 11.30 22.59 3.21
N LEU A 281 12.35 21.77 3.11
CA LEU A 281 13.74 22.18 3.38
C LEU A 281 14.42 22.93 2.22
N GLY A 282 13.84 22.91 1.01
CA GLY A 282 14.44 23.53 -0.17
C GLY A 282 14.57 25.07 -0.13
N ASP A 283 13.87 25.74 0.79
CA ASP A 283 13.69 27.21 0.75
C ASP A 283 14.46 27.98 1.85
N LYS A 284 15.28 27.30 2.67
CA LYS A 284 16.01 27.94 3.78
C LYS A 284 17.28 28.69 3.37
N SER A 285 17.68 28.66 2.09
CA SER A 285 18.90 29.31 1.58
C SER A 285 18.65 30.48 0.62
N ASN A 286 17.42 30.67 0.10
CA ASN A 286 17.15 31.63 -0.98
C ASN A 286 15.90 32.53 -0.79
N ALA A 287 15.55 32.84 0.46
CA ALA A 287 14.49 33.82 0.82
C ALA A 287 14.81 35.30 0.45
N THR A 288 15.57 35.54 -0.63
CA THR A 288 15.93 36.86 -1.17
C THR A 288 15.86 36.94 -2.71
N SER A 289 15.15 36.05 -3.40
CA SER A 289 14.82 36.22 -4.82
C SER A 289 13.48 35.60 -5.20
N GLY A 290 12.50 36.45 -5.52
CA GLY A 290 11.12 36.06 -5.87
C GLY A 290 10.97 35.46 -7.26
N SER A 291 11.65 34.34 -7.51
CA SER A 291 11.55 33.55 -8.75
C SER A 291 11.47 32.06 -8.41
N THR A 292 10.41 31.68 -7.69
CA THR A 292 10.07 30.28 -7.42
C THR A 292 9.61 29.60 -8.70
N VAL A 293 10.56 29.05 -9.46
CA VAL A 293 10.23 28.07 -10.51
C VAL A 293 9.50 26.91 -9.84
N PRO A 294 8.27 26.55 -10.26
CA PRO A 294 7.53 25.49 -9.61
C PRO A 294 8.28 24.16 -9.78
N VAL A 295 8.73 23.59 -8.67
CA VAL A 295 9.42 22.30 -8.65
C VAL A 295 8.42 21.22 -9.02
N LYS A 296 8.49 20.73 -10.27
CA LYS A 296 7.65 19.64 -10.75
C LYS A 296 8.21 18.31 -10.22
N PRO A 297 7.42 17.47 -9.53
CA PRO A 297 7.87 16.14 -9.13
C PRO A 297 8.30 15.29 -10.34
N PHE A 298 9.44 14.61 -10.21
CA PHE A 298 9.92 13.64 -11.19
C PHE A 298 9.54 12.19 -10.83
N ILE A 299 9.25 11.92 -9.56
CA ILE A 299 8.55 10.69 -9.14
C ILE A 299 7.04 10.93 -9.25
N THR A 300 6.35 10.08 -10.02
CA THR A 300 4.88 10.04 -10.02
C THR A 300 4.39 8.64 -9.68
N LEU A 301 3.56 8.54 -8.65
CA LEU A 301 2.92 7.31 -8.21
C LEU A 301 1.42 7.34 -8.50
N LEU A 302 0.84 6.20 -8.88
CA LEU A 302 -0.60 5.96 -8.85
C LEU A 302 -0.96 5.42 -7.46
N TYR A 303 -1.89 6.08 -6.78
CA TYR A 303 -2.55 5.50 -5.61
C TYR A 303 -3.89 4.88 -6.00
N ARG A 304 -4.06 3.62 -5.60
CA ARG A 304 -5.33 2.89 -5.52
C ARG A 304 -5.55 2.58 -4.03
N PRO A 305 -6.78 2.35 -3.54
CA PRO A 305 -7.00 2.04 -2.12
C PRO A 305 -6.10 0.87 -1.64
N GLY A 306 -5.19 1.16 -0.70
CA GLY A 306 -4.19 0.22 -0.17
C GLY A 306 -2.97 -0.09 -1.07
N HIS A 307 -2.77 0.62 -2.18
CA HIS A 307 -1.72 0.26 -3.14
C HIS A 307 -1.08 1.42 -3.92
N TYR A 308 0.23 1.31 -4.18
CA TYR A 308 1.00 2.25 -4.99
C TYR A 308 1.68 1.56 -6.17
N ASP A 309 1.53 2.14 -7.35
CA ASP A 309 2.24 1.79 -8.59
C ASP A 309 3.03 3.00 -9.11
N ILE A 310 3.96 2.80 -10.05
CA ILE A 310 4.73 3.90 -10.67
C ILE A 310 4.05 4.32 -11.99
N LEU A 311 3.87 5.62 -12.21
CA LEU A 311 3.37 6.19 -13.47
C LEU A 311 4.50 6.87 -14.24
N TYR A 312 4.53 6.64 -15.56
CA TYR A 312 5.47 7.27 -16.47
C TYR A 312 4.77 8.36 -17.28
N PRO A 313 5.10 9.65 -17.10
CA PRO A 313 4.59 10.73 -17.94
C PRO A 313 4.89 10.51 -19.43
N LYS A 314 4.09 11.13 -20.30
CA LYS A 314 4.43 11.29 -21.73
C LYS A 314 5.38 12.45 -21.99
#